data_AF-A0A947X6H7-F1
#
_entry.id   AF-A0A947X6H7-F1
#
_cell.length_a   1.000
_cell.length_b   1.000
_cell.length_c   1.000
_cell.angle_alpha   90.00
_cell.angle_beta   90.00
_cell.angle_gamma   90.00
#
_symmetry.space_group_name_H-M   'P 1'
#
loop_
_entity.id
_entity.type
_entity.pdbx_description
1 polymer ?
#
loop_
_entity_poly.entity_id
_entity_poly.type
_entity_poly.pdbx_seq_one_letter_code
_entity_poly.pdbx_strand_id
1 'polypeptide(L)' 'RPDRFQAGQKIDALVTGFDRSKKPTFSIKARQIADEKEAVAQFGSSDSGASLGDILGAALKKSDES' A
#
# COMPACT_ATOMS: atom_id res chain seq x y z
N ARG A 1 0.80 4.05 -22.23
CA ARG A 1 1.57 2.79 -22.10
C ARG A 1 0.58 1.62 -22.02
N PRO A 2 0.20 1.05 -23.17
CA PRO A 2 -0.78 -0.04 -23.24
C PRO A 2 -0.22 -1.43 -22.89
N ASP A 3 1.06 -1.52 -22.52
CA ASP A 3 1.80 -2.79 -22.46
C ASP A 3 1.74 -3.47 -21.08
N ARG A 4 0.91 -2.97 -20.16
CA ARG A 4 0.91 -3.43 -18.76
C ARG A 4 0.38 -4.86 -18.61
N PHE A 5 -0.53 -5.29 -19.50
CA PHE A 5 -1.12 -6.63 -19.49
C PHE A 5 -1.27 -7.17 -20.91
N GLN A 6 -0.99 -8.46 -21.09
CA GLN A 6 -1.10 -9.16 -22.37
C GLN A 6 -2.28 -10.14 -22.34
N ALA A 7 -2.92 -10.37 -23.50
CA ALA A 7 -3.97 -11.38 -23.59
C ALA A 7 -3.41 -12.78 -23.29
N GLY A 8 -4.09 -13.54 -22.45
CA GLY A 8 -3.63 -14.87 -22.00
C GLY A 8 -2.70 -14.86 -20.77
N GLN A 9 -2.27 -13.68 -20.31
CA GLN A 9 -1.51 -13.55 -19.07
C GLN A 9 -2.39 -13.88 -17.86
N LYS A 10 -1.91 -14.78 -17.00
CA LYS A 10 -2.53 -15.02 -15.69
C LYS A 10 -2.18 -13.88 -14.75
N ILE A 11 -3.18 -13.31 -14.11
CA ILE A 11 -3.04 -12.19 -13.18
C ILE A 11 -3.99 -12.37 -12.01
N ASP A 12 -3.60 -11.85 -10.85
CA ASP A 12 -4.44 -11.79 -9.67
C ASP A 12 -5.29 -10.52 -9.68
N ALA A 13 -6.55 -10.65 -9.28
CA ALA A 13 -7.48 -9.54 -9.17
C ALA A 13 -8.45 -9.76 -8.00
N LEU A 14 -8.98 -8.67 -7.45
CA LEU A 14 -10.00 -8.72 -6.40
C LEU A 14 -11.39 -8.85 -7.04
N VAL A 15 -12.26 -9.70 -6.50
CA VAL A 15 -13.68 -9.70 -6.84
C VAL A 15 -14.31 -8.47 -6.19
N THR A 16 -14.80 -7.53 -7.00
CA THR A 16 -15.44 -6.29 -6.52
C THR A 16 -16.96 -6.35 -6.60
N GLY A 17 -17.51 -7.36 -7.29
CA GLY A 17 -18.95 -7.57 -7.38
C GLY A 17 -19.27 -9.00 -7.78
N PHE A 18 -20.22 -9.61 -7.08
CA PHE A 18 -20.67 -10.97 -7.33
C PHE A 18 -22.19 -11.03 -7.30
N ASP A 19 -22.78 -11.46 -8.41
CA ASP A 19 -24.21 -11.76 -8.56
C ASP A 19 -24.28 -13.13 -9.23
N ARG A 20 -25.07 -14.06 -8.66
CA ARG A 20 -25.22 -15.43 -9.18
C ARG A 20 -25.80 -15.46 -10.59
N SER A 21 -26.56 -14.44 -10.97
CA SER A 21 -27.22 -14.37 -12.29
C SER A 21 -26.33 -13.72 -13.35
N LYS A 22 -25.16 -13.18 -12.98
CA LYS A 22 -24.29 -12.39 -13.87
C LYS A 22 -22.84 -12.82 -13.76
N LYS A 23 -22.01 -12.30 -14.68
CA LYS A 23 -20.57 -12.48 -14.58
C LYS A 23 -20.02 -11.64 -13.42
N PRO A 24 -19.12 -12.20 -12.59
CA PRO A 24 -18.46 -11.42 -11.55
C PRO A 24 -17.58 -10.32 -12.13
N THR A 25 -17.42 -9.25 -11.37
CA THR A 25 -16.56 -8.11 -11.71
C THR A 25 -15.25 -8.22 -10.93
N PHE A 26 -14.13 -8.02 -11.63
CA PHE A 26 -12.78 -8.11 -11.07
C PHE A 26 -12.03 -6.78 -11.23
N SER A 27 -11.14 -6.47 -10.28
CA SER A 27 -10.28 -5.29 -10.32
C SER A 27 -8.88 -5.57 -9.78
N ILE A 28 -7.88 -5.34 -10.63
CA ILE A 28 -6.46 -5.44 -10.27
C ILE A 28 -6.05 -4.27 -9.37
N LYS A 29 -6.55 -3.07 -9.67
CA LYS A 29 -6.27 -1.86 -8.87
C LYS A 29 -6.82 -2.00 -7.45
N ALA A 30 -8.02 -2.57 -7.30
CA ALA A 30 -8.58 -2.81 -5.97
C ALA A 30 -7.74 -3.80 -5.18
N ARG A 31 -7.16 -4.82 -5.85
CA ARG A 31 -6.21 -5.75 -5.22
C ARG A 31 -4.95 -5.04 -4.74
N GLN A 32 -4.35 -4.21 -5.59
CA GLN A 32 -3.16 -3.41 -5.23
C GLN A 32 -3.40 -2.53 -4.01
N ILE A 33 -4.54 -1.83 -3.94
CA ILE A 33 -4.89 -0.99 -2.79
C ILE A 33 -5.10 -1.83 -1.52
N ALA A 34 -5.72 -3.00 -1.65
CA ALA A 34 -5.93 -3.90 -0.51
C ALA A 34 -4.60 -4.43 0.03
N ASP A 35 -3.71 -4.87 -0.85
CA ASP A 35 -2.38 -5.38 -0.50
C ASP A 35 -1.51 -4.24 0.10
N GLU A 36 -1.56 -3.02 -0.47
CA GLU A 36 -0.88 -1.84 0.09
C GLU A 36 -1.41 -1.49 1.48
N LYS A 37 -2.74 -1.52 1.68
CA LYS A 37 -3.35 -1.24 2.98
C LYS A 37 -2.98 -2.31 4.01
N GLU A 38 -2.95 -3.58 3.62
CA GLU A 38 -2.52 -4.67 4.49
C GLU A 38 -1.03 -4.55 4.84
N ALA A 39 -0.19 -4.22 3.86
CA ALA A 39 1.23 -3.96 4.10
C ALA A 39 1.43 -2.74 5.01
N VAL A 40 0.64 -1.68 4.87
CA VAL A 40 0.68 -0.54 5.81
C VAL A 40 0.14 -0.94 7.19
N ALA A 41 -0.84 -1.83 7.29
CA ALA A 41 -1.29 -2.30 8.61
C ALA A 41 -0.23 -3.18 9.30
N GLN A 42 0.50 -4.00 8.55
CA GLN A 42 1.52 -4.92 9.06
C GLN A 42 2.90 -4.27 9.26
N PHE A 43 3.29 -3.35 8.36
CA PHE A 43 4.61 -2.71 8.32
C PHE A 43 4.55 -1.18 8.54
N GLY A 44 3.39 -0.56 8.43
CA GLY A 44 3.17 0.84 8.82
C GLY A 44 3.03 0.93 10.34
N SER A 45 4.11 0.59 11.03
CA SER A 45 4.26 0.92 12.42
C SER A 45 4.38 2.44 12.56
N SER A 46 3.49 3.04 13.37
CA SER A 46 3.57 4.43 13.81
C SER A 46 4.94 4.79 14.45
N ASP A 47 5.71 3.76 14.83
CA ASP A 47 7.05 3.83 15.41
C ASP A 47 8.14 4.19 14.38
N SER A 48 7.92 3.93 13.08
CA SER A 48 8.88 4.32 12.02
C SER A 48 8.90 5.83 11.77
N GLY A 49 7.83 6.55 12.15
CA GLY A 49 7.74 8.00 12.08
C GLY A 49 8.17 8.71 13.37
N ALA A 50 7.83 8.12 14.53
CA ALA A 50 8.22 8.65 15.84
C ALA A 50 9.74 8.53 16.07
N SER A 51 10.35 7.39 15.72
CA SER A 51 11.80 7.17 15.85
C SER A 51 12.65 8.18 15.07
N LEU A 52 12.28 8.48 13.81
CA LEU A 52 12.98 9.50 13.02
C LEU A 52 12.77 10.91 13.59
N GLY A 53 11.57 11.23 14.07
CA GLY A 53 11.27 12.51 14.72
C GLY A 53 12.04 12.72 16.03
N ASP A 54 12.16 11.68 16.84
CA ASP A 54 12.91 11.70 18.10
C ASP A 54 14.42 11.82 17.86
N ILE A 55 14.97 11.09 16.89
CA ILE A 55 16.39 11.15 16.52
C ILE A 55 16.75 12.51 15.94
N LEU A 56 15.94 13.06 15.01
CA LEU A 56 16.21 14.37 14.40
C LEU A 56 15.98 15.50 15.40
N GLY A 57 14.93 15.43 16.22
CA GLY A 57 14.62 16.42 17.24
C GLY A 57 15.69 16.49 18.34
N ALA A 58 16.26 15.35 18.74
CA ALA A 58 17.38 15.29 19.66
C ALA A 58 18.67 15.88 19.06
N ALA A 59 18.94 15.64 17.77
CA ALA A 59 20.09 16.20 17.07
C ALA A 59 19.98 17.73 16.90
N LEU A 60 18.79 18.23 16.52
CA LEU A 60 18.50 19.66 16.36
C LEU A 60 18.63 20.44 17.68
N LYS A 61 18.06 19.92 18.78
CA LYS A 61 18.24 20.54 20.11
C LYS A 61 19.69 20.61 20.55
N LYS A 62 20.51 19.64 20.13
CA LYS A 62 21.95 19.62 20.46
C LYS A 62 22.73 20.69 19.69
N SER A 63 22.29 21.03 18.48
CA SER A 63 22.89 22.10 17.66
C SER A 63 22.44 23.51 18.06
N ASP A 64 21.24 23.69 18.63
CA ASP A 64 20.78 25.00 19.12
C ASP A 64 21.39 25.41 20.47
N GLU A 65 21.89 24.45 21.27
CA GLU A 65 22.55 24.68 22.57
C GLU A 65 24.10 24.77 22.47
N SER A 66 24.66 24.94 21.26
CA SER A 66 26.11 25.06 21.00
C SER A 66 26.53 26.47 20.58
#